data_AF-A0A352QV30-F1
#
_entry.id   AF-A0A352QV30-F1
#
_cell.length_a   1.000
_cell.length_b   1.000
_cell.length_c   1.000
_cell.angle_alpha   90.00
_cell.angle_beta   90.00
_cell.angle_gamma   90.00
#
_symmetry.space_group_name_H-M   'P 1'
#
loop_
_entity.id
_entity.type
_entity.pdbx_description
1 polymer ?
#
loop_
_entity_poly.entity_id
_entity_poly.type
_entity_poly.pdbx_seq_one_letter_code
_entity_poly.pdbx_strand_id
1 'polypeptide(L)'
;MRRAASTSEFRRAAAALAAALLVAACGAPPERVEQLHVFGTITELRLRGADPDAAQTALAEISAQLNQRHREWHAWETSDVTRINAAFAA
;
A
#
# COMPACT_ATOMS: atom_id res chain seq x y z
N MET A 1 42.66 34.96 -1.06
CA MET A 1 43.10 34.54 -2.41
C MET A 1 42.18 33.40 -2.87
N ARG A 2 41.25 33.65 -3.81
CA ARG A 2 40.35 32.61 -4.35
C ARG A 2 41.14 31.79 -5.37
N ARG A 3 41.33 30.49 -5.13
CA ARG A 3 41.89 29.58 -6.15
C ARG A 3 40.94 29.55 -7.35
N ALA A 4 41.46 29.82 -8.54
CA ALA A 4 40.71 29.59 -9.78
C ALA A 4 40.51 28.08 -9.92
N ALA A 5 39.26 27.64 -9.91
CA ALA A 5 38.95 26.22 -10.01
C ALA A 5 39.40 25.68 -11.36
N SER A 6 40.11 24.55 -11.34
CA SER A 6 40.61 23.88 -12.55
C SER A 6 39.44 23.24 -13.32
N THR A 7 39.51 23.16 -14.65
CA THR A 7 38.54 22.44 -15.49
C THR A 7 38.31 20.99 -15.02
N SER A 8 39.32 20.38 -14.39
CA SER A 8 39.22 19.04 -13.79
C SER A 8 38.34 18.99 -12.53
N GLU A 9 38.33 20.05 -11.71
CA GLU A 9 37.50 20.17 -10.51
C GLU A 9 36.03 20.35 -10.91
N PHE A 10 35.75 21.14 -11.95
CA PHE A 10 34.41 21.27 -12.52
C PHE A 10 33.86 19.95 -13.08
N ARG A 11 34.68 19.17 -13.78
CA ARG A 11 34.28 17.84 -14.30
C ARG A 11 33.97 16.84 -13.19
N ARG A 12 34.78 16.82 -12.12
CA ARG A 12 34.54 15.97 -10.94
C ARG A 12 33.26 16.36 -10.22
N ALA A 13 33.03 17.66 -10.02
CA ALA A 13 31.81 18.17 -9.41
C ALA A 13 30.56 17.81 -10.25
N ALA A 14 30.64 17.97 -11.58
CA ALA A 14 29.55 17.58 -12.48
C ALA A 14 29.28 16.07 -12.46
N ALA A 15 30.32 15.23 -12.45
CA ALA A 15 30.16 13.78 -12.35
C ALA A 15 29.57 13.35 -11.00
N ALA A 16 30.01 13.97 -9.89
CA ALA A 16 29.45 13.72 -8.57
C ALA A 16 27.97 14.15 -8.50
N LEU A 17 27.63 15.29 -9.09
CA LEU A 17 26.24 15.76 -9.17
C LEU A 17 25.37 14.83 -10.02
N ALA A 18 25.85 14.39 -11.19
CA ALA A 18 25.15 13.44 -12.04
C ALA A 18 24.94 12.08 -11.33
N ALA A 19 25.96 11.58 -10.63
CA ALA A 19 25.85 10.37 -9.82
C ALA A 19 24.83 10.53 -8.68
N ALA A 20 24.83 11.69 -8.00
CA ALA A 20 23.84 11.99 -6.96
C ALA A 20 22.40 12.04 -7.52
N LEU A 21 22.20 12.59 -8.72
CA LEU A 21 20.90 12.63 -9.38
C LEU A 21 20.42 11.23 -9.80
N LEU A 22 21.32 10.36 -10.29
CA LEU A 22 20.98 8.99 -10.65
C LEU A 22 20.59 8.14 -9.44
N VAL A 23 21.28 8.29 -8.31
CA VAL A 23 20.92 7.61 -7.06
C VAL A 23 19.58 8.12 -6.52
N ALA A 24 19.32 9.43 -6.63
CA ALA A 24 18.04 10.02 -6.22
C ALA A 24 16.84 9.58 -7.07
N ALA A 25 17.07 9.07 -8.30
CA ALA A 25 16.01 8.56 -9.17
C ALA A 25 15.53 7.14 -8.80
N CYS A 26 16.25 6.41 -7.93
CA CYS A 26 15.80 5.14 -7.39
C CYS A 26 14.78 5.36 -6.27
N GLY A 27 13.48 5.36 -6.62
CA GLY A 27 12.37 5.38 -5.66
C GLY A 27 11.79 3.99 -5.38
N ALA A 28 11.08 3.85 -4.27
CA ALA A 28 10.25 2.66 -4.03
C ALA A 28 9.13 2.58 -5.09
N PRO A 29 8.70 1.36 -5.49
CA PRO A 29 7.57 1.23 -6.39
C PRO A 29 6.32 1.87 -5.79
N PRO A 30 5.41 2.40 -6.61
CA PRO A 30 4.18 3.01 -6.12
C PRO A 30 3.43 2.02 -5.22
N GLU A 31 3.03 2.49 -4.05
CA GLU A 31 2.30 1.72 -3.06
C GLU A 31 0.95 2.37 -2.77
N ARG A 32 -0.11 1.59 -2.81
CA ARG A 32 -1.46 2.01 -2.40
C ARG A 32 -1.85 1.24 -1.15
N VAL A 33 -2.27 1.99 -0.13
CA VAL A 33 -2.66 1.44 1.17
C VAL A 33 -4.10 1.82 1.48
N GLU A 34 -4.87 0.86 1.95
CA GLU A 34 -6.24 1.05 2.45
C GLU A 34 -6.40 0.34 3.80
N GLN A 35 -7.18 0.93 4.70
CA GLN A 35 -7.44 0.38 6.03
C GLN A 35 -8.94 0.15 6.23
N LEU A 36 -9.28 -1.02 6.77
CA LEU A 36 -10.64 -1.48 6.98
C LEU A 36 -10.85 -1.89 8.44
N HIS A 37 -11.95 -1.45 9.04
CA HIS A 37 -12.38 -1.90 10.36
C HIS A 37 -13.29 -3.12 10.22
N VAL A 38 -12.69 -4.28 10.04
CA VAL A 38 -13.40 -5.55 9.82
C VAL A 38 -12.84 -6.62 10.75
N PHE A 39 -13.68 -7.59 11.10
CA PHE A 39 -13.33 -8.73 11.95
C PHE A 39 -12.75 -8.34 13.33
N GLY A 40 -13.22 -7.22 13.89
CA GLY A 40 -12.83 -6.77 15.23
C GLY A 40 -11.42 -6.19 15.32
N THR A 41 -10.80 -5.81 14.18
CA THR A 41 -9.48 -5.19 14.13
C THR A 41 -9.37 -4.20 12.96
N ILE A 42 -8.20 -3.59 12.80
CA ILE A 42 -7.82 -2.82 11.59
C ILE A 42 -7.09 -3.79 10.65
N THR A 43 -7.67 -4.03 9.49
CA THR A 43 -7.06 -4.79 8.40
C THR A 43 -6.46 -3.81 7.39
N GLU A 44 -5.16 -3.92 7.12
CA GLU A 44 -4.46 -3.10 6.13
C GLU A 44 -4.27 -3.87 4.82
N LEU A 45 -4.72 -3.27 3.73
CA LEU A 45 -4.50 -3.75 2.36
C LEU A 45 -3.39 -2.91 1.72
N ARG A 46 -2.36 -3.56 1.18
CA ARG A 46 -1.24 -2.88 0.50
C ARG A 46 -1.00 -3.50 -0.87
N LEU A 47 -1.06 -2.68 -1.91
CA LEU A 47 -0.65 -3.08 -3.26
C LEU A 47 0.60 -2.31 -3.65
N ARG A 48 1.63 -3.03 -4.10
CA ARG A 48 2.92 -2.47 -4.54
C ARG A 48 3.15 -2.74 -6.02
N GLY A 49 3.58 -1.72 -6.76
CA GLY A 49 4.02 -1.84 -8.15
C GLY A 49 2.90 -2.10 -9.16
N ALA A 50 1.64 -1.90 -8.77
CA ALA A 50 0.50 -1.97 -9.68
C ALA A 50 0.27 -0.63 -10.39
N ASP A 51 -0.34 -0.68 -11.57
CA ASP A 51 -0.92 0.49 -12.21
C ASP A 51 -1.93 1.16 -11.25
N PRO A 52 -1.95 2.51 -11.13
CA PRO A 52 -2.78 3.20 -10.13
C PRO A 52 -4.28 2.89 -10.23
N ASP A 53 -4.83 2.82 -11.45
CA ASP A 53 -6.26 2.61 -11.66
C ASP A 53 -6.63 1.16 -11.40
N ALA A 54 -5.78 0.22 -11.82
CA ALA A 54 -5.93 -1.20 -11.50
C ALA A 54 -5.83 -1.45 -9.98
N ALA A 55 -4.89 -0.78 -9.30
CA ALA A 55 -4.70 -0.91 -7.86
C ALA A 55 -5.92 -0.39 -7.09
N GLN A 56 -6.48 0.75 -7.50
CA GLN A 56 -7.67 1.34 -6.88
C GLN A 56 -8.91 0.46 -7.09
N THR A 57 -9.06 -0.13 -8.28
CA THR A 57 -10.16 -1.06 -8.59
C THR A 57 -10.06 -2.32 -7.73
N ALA A 58 -8.88 -2.94 -7.69
CA ALA A 58 -8.66 -4.14 -6.90
C ALA A 58 -8.88 -3.92 -5.39
N LEU A 59 -8.41 -2.78 -4.86
CA LEU A 59 -8.67 -2.41 -3.46
C LEU A 59 -10.15 -2.27 -3.18
N ALA A 60 -10.91 -1.57 -4.03
CA ALA A 60 -12.34 -1.40 -3.86
C ALA A 60 -13.09 -2.74 -3.86
N GLU A 61 -12.72 -3.65 -4.76
CA GLU A 61 -13.28 -5.01 -4.83
C GLU A 61 -12.98 -5.83 -3.57
N ILE A 62 -11.71 -5.84 -3.12
CA ILE A 62 -11.30 -6.56 -1.91
C ILE A 62 -12.01 -5.98 -0.68
N SER A 63 -12.06 -4.65 -0.56
CA SER A 63 -12.74 -3.95 0.52
C SER A 63 -14.23 -4.30 0.57
N ALA A 64 -14.92 -4.32 -0.57
CA ALA A 64 -16.33 -4.72 -0.64
C ALA A 64 -16.53 -6.17 -0.17
N GLN A 65 -15.69 -7.09 -0.62
CA GLN A 65 -15.75 -8.50 -0.23
C GLN A 65 -15.49 -8.71 1.25
N LEU A 66 -14.48 -8.04 1.82
CA LEU A 66 -14.15 -8.16 3.24
C LEU A 66 -15.25 -7.59 4.14
N ASN A 67 -15.87 -6.47 3.75
CA ASN A 67 -17.02 -5.91 4.46
C ASN A 67 -18.23 -6.85 4.41
N GLN A 68 -18.50 -7.47 3.26
CA GLN A 68 -19.58 -8.45 3.14
C GLN A 68 -19.32 -9.65 4.04
N ARG A 69 -18.10 -10.20 4.01
CA ARG A 69 -17.70 -11.33 4.86
C ARG A 69 -17.76 -10.98 6.34
N HIS A 70 -17.39 -9.77 6.73
CA HIS A 70 -17.50 -9.32 8.12
C HIS A 70 -18.94 -9.41 8.65
N ARG A 71 -19.93 -9.03 7.83
CA ARG A 71 -21.36 -9.14 8.18
C ARG A 71 -21.83 -10.59 8.21
N GLU A 72 -21.52 -11.37 7.18
CA GLU A 72 -21.93 -12.78 7.08
C GLU A 72 -21.37 -13.64 8.23
N TRP A 73 -20.10 -13.41 8.57
CA TRP A 73 -19.34 -14.23 9.52
C TRP A 73 -19.25 -13.64 10.92
N HIS A 74 -20.08 -12.65 11.24
CA HIS A 74 -20.08 -12.05 12.57
C HIS A 74 -20.48 -13.09 13.64
N ALA A 75 -19.66 -13.27 14.67
CA ALA A 75 -19.83 -14.38 15.61
C ALA A 75 -20.89 -14.15 16.69
N TRP A 76 -21.27 -12.90 16.99
CA TRP A 76 -22.20 -12.56 18.07
C TRP A 76 -23.30 -11.55 17.69
N GLU A 77 -23.24 -10.96 16.49
CA GLU A 77 -24.34 -10.15 15.97
C GLU A 77 -25.21 -10.99 15.05
N THR A 78 -26.39 -10.49 14.68
CA THR A 78 -27.24 -11.16 13.71
C THR A 78 -26.50 -11.32 12.39
N SER A 79 -26.34 -12.58 11.95
CA SER A 79 -25.47 -12.96 10.84
C SER A 79 -25.85 -14.35 10.32
N ASP A 80 -25.26 -14.77 9.21
CA ASP A 80 -25.43 -16.13 8.71
C ASP A 80 -24.85 -17.17 9.65
N VAL A 81 -23.70 -16.87 10.27
CA VAL A 81 -23.08 -17.76 11.25
C VAL A 81 -23.97 -17.94 12.49
N THR A 82 -24.54 -16.86 13.04
CA THR A 82 -25.44 -16.98 14.20
C THR A 82 -26.72 -17.74 13.87
N ARG A 83 -27.27 -17.56 12.66
CA ARG A 83 -28.41 -18.34 12.17
C ARG A 83 -28.09 -19.83 12.04
N ILE A 84 -26.93 -20.17 11.48
CA ILE A 84 -26.48 -21.57 11.35
C ILE A 84 -26.28 -22.21 12.73
N ASN A 85 -25.64 -21.48 13.66
CA ASN A 85 -25.42 -21.97 15.02
C ASN A 85 -26.75 -22.23 15.75
N ALA A 86 -27.74 -21.36 15.58
CA ALA A 86 -29.07 -21.56 16.15
C ALA A 86 -29.75 -22.82 15.59
N ALA A 87 -29.57 -23.13 14.30
CA ALA A 87 -30.11 -24.33 13.68
C ALA A 87 -29.46 -25.62 14.21
N PHE A 88 -28.18 -25.59 14.57
CA PHE A 88 -27.50 -26.73 15.20
C PHE A 88 -27.88 -26.96 16.67
N ALA A 89 -28.41 -25.95 17.35
CA ALA A 89 -28.79 -26.05 18.76
C ALA A 89 -30.21 -26.59 18.99
N ALA A 90 -31.03 -26.69 17.93
CA ALA A 90 -32.40 -27.21 17.95
C ALA A 90 -32.43 -28.73 17.83
#